data_AF-A0A9D9NYZ3-F1
#
_entry.id   AF-A0A9D9NYZ3-F1
#
_cell.length_a   1.000
_cell.length_b   1.000
_cell.length_c   1.000
_cell.angle_alpha   90.00
_cell.angle_beta   90.00
_cell.angle_gamma   90.00
#
_symmetry.space_group_name_H-M   'P 1'
#
loop_
_entity.id
_entity.type
_entity.pdbx_description
1 polymer ?
#
loop_
_entity_poly.entity_id
_entity_poly.type
_entity_poly.pdbx_seq_one_letter_code
_entity_poly.pdbx_strand_id
1 'polypeptide(L)'
;LLLDQWVVFFGGALIGMYLTTLLVYHLANLPGIEKPTRATMPTFAADILSREYGTLLYYWALIVGFFVLFSTQLGIFESLVRNMSDALYGLSPAFRRAIAGDPRRFYYPFMIVLLLVISYLIFQALPTELILISANMANLGALVFPFLLMYLNRRLPRPARLRWWSYLLLVGNTIFFGFFFVNFLWTQLTGGPLVKF
;
A
#
# COMPACT_ATOMS: atom_id res chain seq x y z
N LEU A 1 -20.20 -5.25 8.97
CA LEU A 1 -19.28 -6.15 8.23
C LEU A 1 -19.53 -6.16 6.73
N LEU A 2 -20.64 -6.68 6.20
CA LEU A 2 -20.86 -6.69 4.73
C LEU A 2 -21.01 -5.28 4.12
N LEU A 3 -21.85 -4.43 4.71
CA LEU A 3 -21.98 -3.02 4.27
C LEU A 3 -20.66 -2.27 4.39
N ASP A 4 -19.94 -2.52 5.47
CA ASP A 4 -18.63 -1.92 5.73
C ASP A 4 -17.60 -2.32 4.66
N GLN A 5 -17.50 -3.61 4.30
CA GLN A 5 -16.57 -4.07 3.27
C GLN A 5 -16.97 -3.68 1.84
N TRP A 6 -18.25 -3.79 1.49
CA TRP A 6 -18.69 -3.58 0.10
C TRP A 6 -19.00 -2.13 -0.23
N VAL A 7 -19.61 -1.39 0.70
CA VAL A 7 -20.03 0.00 0.46
C VAL A 7 -18.94 0.96 0.90
N VAL A 8 -18.53 0.88 2.17
CA VAL A 8 -17.59 1.85 2.74
C VAL A 8 -16.20 1.61 2.19
N PHE A 9 -15.68 0.39 2.30
CA PHE A 9 -14.31 0.09 1.89
C PHE A 9 -14.17 0.00 0.37
N PHE A 10 -14.88 -0.92 -0.29
CA PHE A 10 -14.74 -1.09 -1.73
C PHE A 10 -15.27 0.12 -2.52
N GLY A 11 -16.50 0.56 -2.24
CA GLY A 11 -17.09 1.72 -2.91
C GLY A 11 -16.32 3.02 -2.63
N GLY A 12 -16.00 3.28 -1.35
CA GLY A 12 -15.23 4.46 -0.96
C GLY A 12 -13.82 4.48 -1.57
N ALA A 13 -13.14 3.34 -1.64
CA ALA A 13 -11.82 3.25 -2.27
C ALA A 13 -11.87 3.53 -3.77
N LEU A 14 -12.86 2.98 -4.49
CA LEU A 14 -13.02 3.24 -5.92
C LEU A 14 -13.28 4.73 -6.20
N ILE A 15 -14.19 5.35 -5.44
CA ILE A 15 -14.50 6.77 -5.57
C ILE A 15 -13.25 7.61 -5.26
N GLY A 16 -12.54 7.31 -4.16
CA GLY A 16 -11.33 8.01 -3.78
C GLY A 16 -10.23 7.94 -4.85
N MET A 17 -9.97 6.76 -5.39
CA MET A 17 -8.99 6.58 -6.48
C MET A 17 -9.43 7.31 -7.75
N TYR A 18 -10.70 7.20 -8.13
CA TYR A 18 -11.20 7.81 -9.36
C TYR A 18 -11.18 9.34 -9.29
N LEU A 19 -11.67 9.93 -8.20
CA LEU A 19 -11.69 11.39 -8.02
C LEU A 19 -10.29 11.99 -7.98
N THR A 20 -9.35 11.36 -7.27
CA THR A 20 -7.97 11.84 -7.20
C THR A 20 -7.24 11.71 -8.54
N THR A 21 -7.48 10.62 -9.26
CA THR A 21 -6.94 10.42 -10.62
C THR A 21 -7.50 11.44 -11.60
N LEU A 22 -8.82 11.67 -11.58
CA LEU A 22 -9.46 12.67 -12.43
C LEU A 22 -8.97 14.09 -12.14
N LEU A 23 -8.80 14.44 -10.86
CA LEU A 23 -8.27 15.73 -10.46
C LEU A 23 -6.88 15.95 -11.07
N VAL A 24 -5.95 15.01 -10.85
CA VAL A 24 -4.59 15.14 -11.40
C VAL A 24 -4.60 15.13 -12.93
N TYR A 25 -5.44 14.29 -13.55
CA TYR A 25 -5.60 14.26 -15.00
C TYR A 25 -6.09 15.60 -15.55
N HIS A 26 -7.08 16.22 -14.91
CA HIS A 26 -7.58 17.53 -15.32
C HIS A 26 -6.48 18.59 -15.21
N LEU A 27 -5.82 18.68 -14.06
CA LEU A 27 -4.76 19.66 -13.81
C LEU A 27 -3.58 19.51 -14.77
N ALA A 28 -3.20 18.26 -15.10
CA ALA A 28 -2.10 17.98 -16.03
C ALA A 28 -2.43 18.26 -17.51
N ASN A 29 -3.70 18.47 -17.86
CA ASN A 29 -4.14 18.79 -19.21
C ASN A 29 -4.58 20.26 -19.38
N LEU A 30 -4.37 21.10 -18.37
CA LEU A 30 -4.61 22.53 -18.49
C LEU A 30 -3.62 23.17 -19.49
N PRO A 31 -4.06 24.16 -20.29
CA PRO A 31 -3.19 24.83 -21.26
C PRO A 31 -1.99 25.48 -20.56
N GLY A 32 -0.78 25.20 -21.04
CA GLY A 32 0.45 25.80 -20.50
C GLY A 32 1.02 25.14 -19.24
N ILE A 33 0.42 24.05 -18.77
CA ILE A 33 0.94 23.27 -17.63
C ILE A 33 1.85 22.13 -18.11
N GLU A 34 3.05 22.05 -17.52
CA GLU A 34 3.96 20.94 -17.77
C GLU A 34 3.45 19.64 -17.13
N LYS A 35 3.69 18.51 -17.81
CA LYS A 35 3.30 17.20 -17.28
C LYS A 35 4.08 16.87 -16.01
N PRO A 36 3.45 16.26 -15.00
CA PRO A 36 4.14 15.90 -13.77
C PRO A 36 5.27 14.91 -14.04
N THR A 37 6.40 15.13 -13.38
CA THR A 37 7.53 14.20 -13.34
C THR A 37 7.49 13.41 -12.04
N ARG A 38 8.30 12.34 -11.93
CA ARG A 38 8.43 11.59 -10.67
C ARG A 38 8.88 12.46 -9.50
N ALA A 39 9.67 13.50 -9.74
CA ALA A 39 10.15 14.39 -8.68
C ALA A 39 9.07 15.39 -8.24
N THR A 40 8.24 15.88 -9.17
CA THR A 40 7.23 16.91 -8.87
C THR A 40 5.88 16.34 -8.46
N MET A 41 5.64 15.05 -8.72
CA MET A 41 4.34 14.40 -8.47
C MET A 41 3.76 14.62 -7.05
N PRO A 42 4.55 14.55 -5.95
CA PRO A 42 3.99 14.68 -4.59
C PRO A 42 3.34 16.04 -4.31
N THR A 43 3.82 17.11 -4.96
CA THR A 43 3.36 18.49 -4.73
C THR A 43 2.66 19.08 -5.96
N PHE A 44 2.63 18.36 -7.08
CA PHE A 44 2.09 18.82 -8.36
C PHE A 44 0.68 19.38 -8.24
N ALA A 45 -0.25 18.61 -7.65
CA ALA A 45 -1.65 19.04 -7.57
C ALA A 45 -1.79 20.32 -6.75
N ALA A 46 -1.04 20.45 -5.66
CA ALA A 46 -1.06 21.66 -4.82
C ALA A 46 -0.51 22.87 -5.57
N ASP A 47 0.61 22.73 -6.28
CA ASP A 47 1.24 23.80 -7.05
C ASP A 47 0.31 24.33 -8.16
N ILE A 48 -0.28 23.44 -8.96
CA ILE A 48 -1.20 23.86 -10.04
C ILE A 48 -2.48 24.48 -9.47
N LEU A 49 -3.05 23.92 -8.41
CA LEU A 49 -4.21 24.51 -7.74
C LEU A 49 -3.92 25.93 -7.23
N SER A 50 -2.70 26.18 -6.74
CA SER A 50 -2.27 27.51 -6.31
C SER A 50 -2.33 28.53 -7.44
N ARG A 51 -1.80 28.15 -8.61
CA ARG A 51 -1.67 29.03 -9.79
C ARG A 51 -3.02 29.37 -10.41
N GLU A 52 -3.93 28.40 -10.47
CA GLU A 52 -5.21 28.53 -11.18
C GLU A 52 -6.36 28.98 -10.28
N TYR A 53 -6.33 28.61 -9.00
CA TYR A 53 -7.46 28.78 -8.09
C TYR A 53 -7.09 29.47 -6.76
N GLY A 54 -5.81 29.79 -6.57
CA GLY A 54 -5.32 30.57 -5.44
C GLY A 54 -4.67 29.76 -4.31
N THR A 55 -3.88 30.46 -3.50
CA THR A 55 -2.98 29.88 -2.48
C THR A 55 -3.70 29.10 -1.38
N LEU A 56 -5.00 29.34 -1.14
CA LEU A 56 -5.76 28.57 -0.15
C LEU A 56 -5.78 27.07 -0.51
N LEU A 57 -6.00 26.75 -1.79
CA LEU A 57 -6.06 25.36 -2.25
C LEU A 57 -4.68 24.67 -2.21
N TYR A 58 -3.59 25.44 -2.29
CA TYR A 58 -2.24 24.91 -2.09
C TYR A 58 -2.10 24.28 -0.70
N TYR A 59 -2.36 25.06 0.34
CA TYR A 59 -2.24 24.58 1.73
C TYR A 59 -3.24 23.47 2.02
N TRP A 60 -4.46 23.59 1.51
CA TRP A 60 -5.49 22.55 1.67
C TRP A 60 -5.05 21.22 1.06
N ALA A 61 -4.57 21.23 -0.18
CA ALA A 61 -4.10 20.01 -0.86
C ALA A 61 -2.92 19.35 -0.13
N LEU A 62 -1.98 20.16 0.39
CA LEU A 62 -0.85 19.64 1.18
C LEU A 62 -1.30 19.04 2.51
N ILE A 63 -2.22 19.68 3.23
CA ILE A 63 -2.76 19.17 4.49
C ILE A 63 -3.49 17.84 4.27
N VAL A 64 -4.34 17.77 3.24
CA VAL A 64 -5.05 16.53 2.89
C VAL A 64 -4.07 15.43 2.50
N GLY A 65 -3.10 15.73 1.63
CA GLY A 65 -2.05 14.78 1.23
C GLY A 65 -1.23 14.29 2.42
N PHE A 66 -0.88 15.18 3.34
CA PHE A 66 -0.20 14.84 4.59
C PHE A 66 -1.02 13.84 5.41
N PHE A 67 -2.30 14.12 5.71
CA PHE A 67 -3.11 13.22 6.54
C PHE A 67 -3.35 11.85 5.90
N VAL A 68 -3.53 11.79 4.58
CA VAL A 68 -3.69 10.52 3.85
C VAL A 68 -2.42 9.67 3.94
N LEU A 69 -1.26 10.27 3.69
CA LEU A 69 0.01 9.55 3.77
C LEU A 69 0.38 9.22 5.22
N PHE A 70 0.24 10.16 6.14
CA PHE A 70 0.59 10.00 7.55
C PHE A 70 -0.18 8.88 8.23
N SER A 71 -1.51 8.84 8.05
CA SER A 71 -2.34 7.78 8.63
C SER A 71 -1.96 6.39 8.10
N THR A 72 -1.68 6.29 6.81
CA THR A 72 -1.21 5.04 6.17
C THR A 72 0.15 4.62 6.72
N GLN A 73 1.10 5.55 6.82
CA GLN A 73 2.45 5.26 7.35
C GLN A 73 2.41 4.80 8.81
N LEU A 74 1.61 5.46 9.66
CA LEU A 74 1.44 5.04 11.05
C LEU A 74 0.86 3.63 11.16
N GLY A 75 -0.18 3.33 10.38
CA GLY A 75 -0.81 2.01 10.38
C GLY A 75 0.13 0.90 9.93
N ILE A 76 0.90 1.13 8.86
CA ILE A 76 1.89 0.17 8.37
C ILE A 76 3.02 -0.02 9.38
N PHE A 77 3.55 1.06 9.94
CA PHE A 77 4.62 1.01 10.94
C PHE A 77 4.23 0.20 12.16
N GLU A 78 3.07 0.50 12.75
CA GLU A 78 2.55 -0.24 13.91
C GLU A 78 2.28 -1.71 13.58
N SER A 79 1.62 -1.97 12.44
CA SER A 79 1.30 -3.33 12.00
C SER A 79 2.57 -4.17 11.79
N LEU A 80 3.62 -3.60 11.20
CA LEU A 80 4.89 -4.30 10.98
C LEU A 80 5.57 -4.67 12.30
N VAL A 81 5.67 -3.71 13.24
CA VAL A 81 6.26 -3.95 14.57
C VAL A 81 5.51 -5.05 15.32
N ARG A 82 4.17 -4.97 15.32
CA ARG A 82 3.30 -5.95 15.97
C ARG A 82 3.40 -7.33 15.31
N ASN A 83 3.21 -7.42 13.99
CA ASN A 83 3.25 -8.69 13.28
C ASN A 83 4.60 -9.41 13.41
N MET A 84 5.71 -8.66 13.39
CA MET A 84 7.04 -9.25 13.61
C MET A 84 7.23 -9.74 15.05
N SER A 85 6.81 -8.93 16.03
CA SER A 85 6.89 -9.32 17.45
C SER A 85 6.05 -10.57 17.73
N ASP A 86 4.81 -10.61 17.24
CA ASP A 86 3.88 -11.72 17.43
C ASP A 86 4.37 -12.99 16.71
N ALA A 87 4.87 -12.87 15.47
CA ALA A 87 5.39 -13.99 14.71
C ALA A 87 6.63 -14.61 15.39
N LEU A 88 7.60 -13.79 15.81
CA LEU A 88 8.79 -14.28 16.50
C LEU A 88 8.46 -14.91 17.85
N TYR A 89 7.53 -14.30 18.60
CA TYR A 89 7.07 -14.82 19.88
C TYR A 89 6.31 -16.15 19.74
N GLY A 90 5.49 -16.28 18.70
CA GLY A 90 4.67 -17.46 18.42
C GLY A 90 5.48 -18.64 17.87
N LEU A 91 6.48 -18.37 17.03
CA LEU A 91 7.19 -19.41 16.27
C LEU A 91 8.46 -19.92 16.98
N SER A 92 9.10 -19.12 17.84
CA SER A 92 10.42 -19.47 18.41
C SER A 92 10.42 -19.56 19.94
N PRO A 93 10.52 -20.79 20.51
CA PRO A 93 10.73 -20.99 21.94
C PRO A 93 12.07 -20.42 22.45
N ALA A 94 13.10 -20.38 21.59
CA ALA A 94 14.39 -19.79 21.92
C ALA A 94 14.28 -18.26 22.07
N PHE A 95 13.57 -17.61 21.15
CA PHE A 95 13.31 -16.17 21.20
C PHE A 95 12.49 -15.80 22.44
N ARG A 96 11.44 -16.57 22.75
CA ARG A 96 10.62 -16.36 23.96
C ARG A 96 11.47 -16.40 25.24
N ARG A 97 12.42 -17.33 25.32
CA ARG A 97 13.38 -17.41 26.44
C ARG A 97 14.32 -16.21 26.47
N ALA A 98 14.84 -15.78 25.31
CA ALA A 98 15.74 -14.64 25.21
C ALA A 98 15.11 -13.32 25.68
N ILE A 99 13.80 -13.14 25.47
CA ILE A 99 13.06 -11.96 25.94
C ILE A 99 12.43 -12.14 27.33
N ALA A 100 12.79 -13.21 28.05
CA ALA A 100 12.24 -13.56 29.36
C ALA A 100 10.69 -13.66 29.39
N GLY A 101 10.08 -14.05 28.27
CA GLY A 101 8.63 -14.17 28.13
C GLY A 101 7.85 -12.86 27.98
N ASP A 102 8.50 -11.70 28.00
CA ASP A 102 7.85 -10.39 27.81
C ASP A 102 8.07 -9.85 26.38
N PRO A 103 7.05 -9.84 25.51
CA PRO A 103 7.14 -9.31 24.14
C PRO A 103 7.59 -7.84 24.08
N ARG A 104 7.30 -7.04 25.12
CA ARG A 104 7.59 -5.60 25.13
C ARG A 104 9.08 -5.30 25.02
N ARG A 105 9.92 -6.19 25.55
CA ARG A 105 11.39 -6.08 25.52
C ARG A 105 11.96 -6.15 24.11
N PHE A 106 11.26 -6.77 23.17
CA PHE A 106 11.61 -6.72 21.76
C PHE A 106 10.84 -5.63 21.02
N TYR A 107 9.55 -5.47 21.34
CA TYR A 107 8.66 -4.54 20.65
C TYR A 107 9.21 -3.11 20.61
N TYR A 108 9.56 -2.50 21.76
CA TYR A 108 10.00 -1.11 21.80
C TYR A 108 11.38 -0.89 21.16
N PRO A 109 12.40 -1.72 21.42
CA PRO A 109 13.68 -1.59 20.71
C PRO A 109 13.56 -1.81 19.20
N PHE A 110 12.78 -2.80 18.76
CA PHE A 110 12.54 -3.04 17.34
C PHE A 110 11.84 -1.84 16.68
N MET A 111 10.85 -1.26 17.36
CA MET A 111 10.16 -0.05 16.91
C MET A 111 11.14 1.14 16.72
N ILE A 112 12.05 1.36 17.68
CA ILE A 112 13.06 2.44 17.60
C ILE A 112 14.04 2.17 16.45
N VAL A 113 14.56 0.95 16.34
CA VAL A 113 15.48 0.58 15.26
C VAL A 113 14.81 0.77 13.89
N LEU A 114 13.57 0.30 13.75
CA LEU A 114 12.79 0.46 12.52
C LEU A 114 12.58 1.94 12.18
N LEU A 115 12.25 2.78 13.17
CA LEU A 115 12.11 4.22 12.99
C LEU A 115 13.40 4.85 12.46
N LEU A 116 14.55 4.50 13.04
CA LEU A 116 15.85 5.02 12.60
C LEU A 116 16.18 4.58 11.17
N VAL A 117 15.92 3.31 10.84
CA VAL A 117 16.15 2.77 9.49
C VAL A 117 15.27 3.47 8.46
N ILE A 118 13.96 3.60 8.72
CA ILE A 118 13.04 4.30 7.81
C ILE A 118 13.43 5.77 7.67
N SER A 119 13.76 6.45 8.77
CA SER A 119 14.19 7.85 8.74
C SER A 119 15.42 8.03 7.85
N TYR A 120 16.39 7.11 7.93
CA TYR A 120 17.55 7.12 7.06
C TYR A 120 17.20 6.87 5.59
N LEU A 121 16.37 5.87 5.30
CA LEU A 121 16.01 5.46 3.94
C LEU A 121 15.20 6.51 3.18
N ILE A 122 14.34 7.29 3.86
CA ILE A 122 13.53 8.34 3.23
C ILE A 122 14.41 9.40 2.55
N PHE A 123 15.64 9.62 3.02
CA PHE A 123 16.57 10.56 2.40
C PHE A 123 17.37 9.98 1.21
N GLN A 124 17.25 8.69 0.90
CA GLN A 124 18.06 8.03 -0.13
C GLN A 124 17.39 7.94 -1.50
N ALA A 125 16.06 8.06 -1.58
CA ALA A 125 15.31 7.86 -2.82
C ALA A 125 14.16 8.87 -2.97
N LEU A 126 13.72 9.07 -4.22
CA LEU A 126 12.56 9.91 -4.50
C LEU A 126 11.31 9.28 -3.86
N PRO A 127 10.52 10.04 -3.07
CA PRO A 127 9.35 9.51 -2.38
C PRO A 127 8.36 8.82 -3.33
N THR A 128 8.17 9.37 -4.54
CA THR A 128 7.29 8.80 -5.55
C THR A 128 7.73 7.42 -6.03
N GLU A 129 9.04 7.18 -6.13
CA GLU A 129 9.56 5.88 -6.54
C GLU A 129 9.33 4.81 -5.46
N LEU A 130 9.60 5.16 -4.19
CA LEU A 130 9.33 4.28 -3.06
C LEU A 130 7.83 3.93 -2.95
N ILE A 131 6.96 4.92 -3.16
CA ILE A 131 5.50 4.72 -3.17
C ILE A 131 5.09 3.80 -4.32
N LEU A 132 5.62 4.01 -5.53
CA LEU A 132 5.28 3.18 -6.69
C LEU A 132 5.76 1.73 -6.52
N ILE A 133 6.97 1.53 -6.02
CA ILE A 133 7.49 0.18 -5.72
C ILE A 133 6.60 -0.48 -4.66
N SER A 134 6.32 0.21 -3.55
CA SER A 134 5.47 -0.29 -2.47
C SER A 134 4.05 -0.63 -2.95
N ALA A 135 3.44 0.23 -3.75
CA ALA A 135 2.12 0.00 -4.34
C ALA A 135 2.11 -1.25 -5.24
N ASN A 136 3.15 -1.47 -6.04
CA ASN A 136 3.28 -2.67 -6.85
C ASN A 136 3.58 -3.93 -6.01
N MET A 137 4.22 -3.81 -4.84
CA MET A 137 4.39 -4.93 -3.90
C MET A 137 3.06 -5.41 -3.32
N ALA A 138 2.03 -4.56 -3.23
CA ALA A 138 0.69 -5.03 -2.86
C ALA A 138 0.13 -6.08 -3.84
N ASN A 139 0.51 -5.99 -5.13
CA ASN A 139 0.13 -7.00 -6.13
C ASN A 139 0.77 -8.36 -5.85
N LEU A 140 1.96 -8.42 -5.23
CA LEU A 140 2.55 -9.68 -4.77
C LEU A 140 1.70 -10.33 -3.68
N GLY A 141 1.22 -9.52 -2.74
CA GLY A 141 0.26 -9.99 -1.73
C GLY A 141 -1.00 -10.55 -2.39
N ALA A 142 -1.56 -9.82 -3.35
CA ALA A 142 -2.73 -10.25 -4.14
C ALA A 142 -2.45 -11.50 -5.02
N LEU A 143 -1.20 -11.81 -5.33
CA LEU A 143 -0.79 -13.03 -6.00
C LEU A 143 -0.72 -14.22 -5.03
N VAL A 144 -0.12 -14.05 -3.84
CA VAL A 144 0.19 -15.13 -2.90
C VAL A 144 -0.96 -15.45 -1.94
N PHE A 145 -1.55 -14.43 -1.31
CA PHE A 145 -2.55 -14.63 -0.25
C PHE A 145 -3.83 -15.35 -0.70
N PRO A 146 -4.35 -15.18 -1.93
CA PRO A 146 -5.51 -15.96 -2.38
C PRO A 146 -5.28 -17.47 -2.30
N PHE A 147 -4.10 -17.97 -2.69
CA PHE A 147 -3.79 -19.40 -2.58
C PHE A 147 -3.70 -19.86 -1.13
N LEU A 148 -3.10 -19.05 -0.26
CA LEU A 148 -3.05 -19.34 1.17
C LEU A 148 -4.47 -19.38 1.78
N LEU A 149 -5.34 -18.44 1.40
CA LEU A 149 -6.74 -18.41 1.83
C LEU A 149 -7.50 -19.63 1.32
N MET A 150 -7.32 -20.03 0.05
CA MET A 150 -7.92 -21.25 -0.48
C MET A 150 -7.47 -22.49 0.31
N TYR A 151 -6.19 -22.57 0.67
CA TYR A 151 -5.64 -23.64 1.48
C TYR A 151 -6.21 -23.67 2.90
N LEU A 152 -6.20 -22.53 3.59
CA LEU A 152 -6.75 -22.39 4.94
C LEU A 152 -8.26 -22.68 4.96
N ASN A 153 -9.01 -22.25 3.94
CA ASN A 153 -10.44 -22.50 3.84
C ASN A 153 -10.78 -24.00 3.77
N ARG A 154 -9.90 -24.84 3.22
CA ARG A 154 -10.08 -26.31 3.24
C ARG A 154 -9.97 -26.90 4.65
N ARG A 155 -9.27 -26.23 5.55
CA ARG A 155 -9.11 -26.62 6.97
C ARG A 155 -10.24 -26.10 7.87
N LEU A 156 -11.11 -25.23 7.38
CA LEU A 156 -12.21 -24.67 8.17
C LEU A 156 -13.42 -25.62 8.30
N PRO A 157 -14.16 -25.55 9.43
CA PRO A 157 -15.44 -26.24 9.59
C PRO A 157 -16.42 -25.85 8.48
N ARG A 158 -17.25 -26.81 8.04
CA ARG A 158 -18.23 -26.63 6.94
C ARG A 158 -19.03 -25.30 6.97
N PRO A 159 -19.56 -24.80 8.11
CA PRO A 159 -20.34 -23.56 8.12
C PRO A 159 -19.51 -22.29 7.88
N ALA A 160 -18.19 -22.34 8.05
CA ALA A 160 -17.29 -21.20 7.85
C ALA A 160 -16.58 -21.22 6.49
N ARG A 161 -16.90 -22.19 5.62
CA ARG A 161 -16.23 -22.32 4.31
C ARG A 161 -16.73 -21.26 3.33
N LEU A 162 -15.78 -20.69 2.59
CA LEU A 162 -16.06 -19.84 1.44
C LEU A 162 -16.95 -20.56 0.42
N ARG A 163 -17.83 -19.79 -0.21
CA ARG A 163 -18.68 -20.25 -1.31
C ARG A 163 -17.81 -20.52 -2.55
N TRP A 164 -18.31 -21.37 -3.45
CA TRP A 164 -17.57 -21.75 -4.66
C TRP A 164 -17.23 -20.55 -5.56
N TRP A 165 -18.14 -19.57 -5.68
CA TRP A 165 -17.89 -18.32 -6.41
C TRP A 165 -16.71 -17.52 -5.84
N SER A 166 -16.46 -17.59 -4.53
CA SER A 166 -15.32 -16.92 -3.91
C SER A 166 -14.00 -17.49 -4.42
N TYR A 167 -13.92 -18.79 -4.74
CA TYR A 167 -12.72 -19.37 -5.37
C TYR A 167 -12.48 -18.81 -6.77
N LEU A 168 -13.53 -18.63 -7.58
CA LEU A 168 -13.40 -18.01 -8.90
C LEU A 168 -12.93 -16.56 -8.81
N LEU A 169 -13.49 -15.79 -7.87
CA LEU A 169 -13.05 -14.41 -7.64
C LEU A 169 -11.58 -14.34 -7.17
N LEU A 170 -11.17 -15.24 -6.29
CA LEU A 170 -9.79 -15.32 -5.81
C LEU A 170 -8.81 -15.71 -6.94
N VAL A 171 -9.17 -16.65 -7.82
CA VAL A 171 -8.37 -17.00 -9.01
C VAL A 171 -8.30 -15.81 -9.97
N GLY A 172 -9.42 -15.15 -10.25
CA GLY A 172 -9.46 -13.94 -11.09
C GLY A 172 -8.58 -12.83 -10.55
N ASN A 173 -8.63 -12.59 -9.23
CA ASN A 173 -7.77 -11.64 -8.53
C ASN A 173 -6.28 -11.97 -8.73
N THR A 174 -5.89 -13.23 -8.51
CA THR A 174 -4.51 -13.68 -8.71
C THR A 174 -4.04 -13.48 -10.15
N ILE A 175 -4.87 -13.81 -11.15
CA ILE A 175 -4.50 -13.64 -12.56
C ILE A 175 -4.32 -12.15 -12.87
N PHE A 176 -5.28 -11.32 -12.49
CA PHE A 176 -5.26 -9.88 -12.77
C PHE A 176 -4.07 -9.19 -12.11
N PHE A 177 -3.94 -9.28 -10.79
CA PHE A 177 -2.85 -8.62 -10.07
C PHE A 177 -1.50 -9.27 -10.30
N GLY A 178 -1.47 -10.59 -10.49
CA GLY A 178 -0.26 -11.33 -10.84
C GLY A 178 0.33 -10.88 -12.16
N PHE A 179 -0.50 -10.65 -13.18
CA PHE A 179 -0.05 -10.10 -14.46
C PHE A 179 0.64 -8.74 -14.28
N PHE A 180 0.03 -7.80 -13.56
CA PHE A 180 0.63 -6.48 -13.32
C PHE A 180 1.93 -6.58 -12.50
N PHE A 181 1.97 -7.45 -11.50
CA PHE A 181 3.18 -7.68 -10.71
C PHE A 181 4.34 -8.20 -11.57
N VAL A 182 4.08 -9.20 -12.42
CA VAL A 182 5.10 -9.76 -13.31
C VAL A 182 5.58 -8.73 -14.33
N ASN A 183 4.67 -7.94 -14.90
CA ASN A 183 5.02 -6.85 -15.82
C ASN A 183 5.90 -5.79 -15.12
N PHE A 184 5.55 -5.39 -13.90
CA PHE A 184 6.35 -4.49 -13.07
C PHE A 184 7.75 -5.06 -12.79
N LEU A 185 7.84 -6.32 -12.34
CA LEU A 185 9.11 -6.97 -12.03
C LEU A 185 10.00 -7.05 -13.28
N TRP A 186 9.42 -7.41 -14.42
CA TRP A 186 10.14 -7.43 -15.70
C TRP A 186 10.66 -6.04 -16.09
N THR A 187 9.86 -4.99 -15.90
CA THR A 187 10.26 -3.61 -16.17
C THR A 187 11.44 -3.20 -15.31
N GLN A 188 11.44 -3.57 -14.03
CA GLN A 188 12.55 -3.26 -13.11
C GLN A 188 13.84 -4.01 -13.46
N LEU A 189 13.73 -5.24 -13.99
CA LEU A 189 14.89 -6.06 -14.34
C LEU A 189 15.49 -5.72 -15.71
N THR A 190 14.65 -5.38 -16.69
CA THR A 190 15.06 -5.23 -18.11
C THR A 190 15.02 -3.81 -18.64
N GLY A 191 14.50 -2.85 -17.85
CA GLY A 191 14.34 -1.46 -18.24
C GLY A 191 13.18 -1.19 -19.20
N GLY A 192 12.39 -2.20 -19.58
CA GLY A 192 11.24 -2.06 -20.46
C GLY A 192 10.06 -2.96 -20.06
N PRO A 193 8.80 -2.52 -20.23
CA PRO A 193 7.64 -3.31 -19.86
C PRO A 193 7.41 -4.50 -20.81
N LEU A 194 6.95 -5.62 -20.24
CA LEU A 194 6.66 -6.85 -20.98
C LEU A 194 5.48 -6.68 -21.95
N VAL A 195 4.50 -5.86 -21.55
CA VAL A 195 3.37 -5.41 -22.36
C VAL A 195 3.16 -3.92 -22.12
N LYS A 196 3.01 -3.14 -23.19
CA LYS A 196 2.62 -1.72 -23.14
C LYS A 196 1.11 -1.62 -23.35
N PHE A 197 0.46 -0.76 -22.57
CA PHE A 197 -0.96 -0.43 -22.65
C PHE A 197 -1.12 1.04 -23.04
#